data_AF-A0A7J9CIJ8-F1
#
_entry.id   AF-A0A7J9CIJ8-F1
#
_cell.length_a   1.000
_cell.length_b   1.000
_cell.length_c   1.000
_cell.angle_alpha   90.00
_cell.angle_beta   90.00
_cell.angle_gamma   90.00
#
_symmetry.space_group_name_H-M   'P 1'
#
loop_
_entity.id
_entity.type
_entity.pdbx_description
1 polymer ?
#
loop_
_entity_poly.entity_id
_entity_poly.type
_entity_poly.pdbx_seq_one_letter_code
_entity_poly.pdbx_strand_id
1 'polypeptide(L)'
;QVAQLRQRYFNSISPGGLAGDRQGVVPAAGFSFSAQQIWRVIKENKDLDLPAHKVMVATVRCEEIANEKLHHLSSNEDWLALEEAVQCGPVSGFGRRLSSILETYFSEYDIETFYFDHGVRNAKRKQLESKALDFVHPAYLNLLGHFRFKALEDFKSRLEQMLNKGEGFAASICTSTESCMLEFDQGCAVHFFLIDAAIKQANWDASKVKEKLRRDINAHALSVQDAKLSEFMVSYEKQLGQSLSEPVESLFDNAGRDTWASIRKLLTRETEIAVSEFSAAISSFELDQSTVEKMLQDLKDYARNVVEKKAREEAGKVLIRMKDRQENLNFHIP
;
A
#
# COMPACT_ATOMS: atom_id res chain seq x y z
N GLN A 1 33.39 78.58 -27.34
CA GLN A 1 33.70 77.40 -26.49
C GLN A 1 34.55 76.35 -27.21
N VAL A 2 34.17 75.79 -28.36
CA VAL A 2 34.98 74.80 -29.10
C VAL A 2 36.38 75.32 -29.50
N ALA A 3 36.48 76.57 -29.95
CA ALA A 3 37.76 77.18 -30.32
C ALA A 3 38.74 77.28 -29.12
N GLN A 4 38.23 77.60 -27.92
CA GLN A 4 39.01 77.64 -26.70
C GLN A 4 39.47 76.24 -26.27
N LEU A 5 38.62 75.22 -26.43
CA LEU A 5 39.00 73.83 -26.17
C LEU A 5 40.09 73.35 -27.13
N ARG A 6 40.00 73.72 -28.41
CA ARG A 6 41.00 73.42 -29.43
C ARG A 6 42.36 74.05 -29.09
N GLN A 7 42.35 75.31 -28.65
CA GLN A 7 43.57 76.00 -28.21
C GLN A 7 44.20 75.33 -26.99
N ARG A 8 43.39 74.85 -26.03
CA ARG A 8 43.86 74.07 -24.86
C ARG A 8 44.39 72.68 -25.23
N TYR A 9 43.89 72.07 -26.31
CA TYR A 9 44.37 70.79 -26.83
C TYR A 9 45.72 70.92 -27.55
N PHE A 10 45.91 71.97 -28.36
CA PHE A 10 47.19 72.24 -29.01
C PHE A 10 48.30 72.60 -28.00
N ASN A 11 47.95 73.29 -26.92
CA ASN A 11 48.87 73.61 -25.82
C ASN A 11 48.83 72.54 -24.71
N SER A 12 48.48 71.30 -25.03
CA SER A 12 48.11 70.27 -24.03
C SER A 12 49.23 69.86 -23.07
N ILE A 13 50.49 69.97 -23.49
CA ILE A 13 51.69 69.63 -22.71
C ILE A 13 52.28 70.83 -21.94
N SER A 14 51.74 72.03 -22.14
CA SER A 14 52.15 73.23 -21.39
C SER A 14 51.47 73.27 -20.02
N PRO A 15 52.02 73.97 -19.01
CA PRO A 15 51.35 74.16 -17.72
C PRO A 15 49.95 74.76 -17.91
N GLY A 16 48.91 74.04 -17.46
CA GLY A 16 47.49 74.40 -17.67
C GLY A 16 46.83 73.82 -18.95
N GLY A 17 47.55 72.98 -19.70
CA GLY A 17 47.04 72.19 -20.83
C GLY A 17 46.28 70.93 -20.41
N LEU A 18 45.58 70.30 -21.36
CA LEU A 18 44.69 69.15 -21.09
C LEU A 18 45.41 67.84 -20.76
N ALA A 19 46.67 67.66 -21.14
CA ALA A 19 47.36 66.37 -21.01
C ALA A 19 48.00 66.15 -19.63
N GLY A 20 48.30 67.22 -18.87
CA GLY A 20 48.83 67.14 -17.50
C GLY A 20 50.04 66.20 -17.32
N ASP A 21 50.32 65.81 -16.07
CA ASP A 21 51.41 64.88 -15.67
C ASP A 21 51.04 63.40 -15.91
N ARG A 22 50.58 63.04 -17.11
CA ARG A 22 50.29 61.64 -17.44
C ARG A 22 51.59 60.85 -17.63
N GLN A 23 52.02 60.13 -16.60
CA GLN A 23 53.27 59.36 -16.56
C GLN A 23 53.25 58.02 -17.34
N GLY A 24 52.09 57.59 -17.86
CA GLY A 24 51.92 56.34 -18.62
C GLY A 24 52.11 56.51 -20.13
N VAL A 25 53.29 56.96 -20.58
CA VAL A 25 53.56 57.19 -22.00
C VAL A 25 53.92 55.88 -22.71
N VAL A 26 53.07 55.45 -23.64
CA VAL A 26 53.35 54.30 -24.53
C VAL A 26 53.83 54.83 -25.88
N PRO A 27 55.01 54.40 -26.38
CA PRO A 27 55.46 54.76 -27.72
C PRO A 27 54.44 54.36 -28.79
N ALA A 28 54.26 55.18 -29.82
CA ALA A 28 53.26 54.94 -30.88
C ALA A 28 53.41 53.54 -31.51
N ALA A 29 54.65 53.08 -31.71
CA ALA A 29 54.95 51.75 -32.26
C ALA A 29 54.50 50.59 -31.35
N GLY A 30 54.46 50.80 -30.03
CA GLY A 30 54.03 49.80 -29.04
C GLY A 30 52.56 49.91 -28.64
N PHE A 31 51.85 50.93 -29.11
CA PHE A 31 50.47 51.20 -28.69
C PHE A 31 49.51 50.07 -29.07
N SER A 32 49.61 49.52 -30.29
CA SER A 32 48.75 48.43 -30.75
C SER A 32 48.89 47.19 -29.87
N PHE A 33 50.13 46.80 -29.56
CA PHE A 33 50.44 45.68 -28.67
C PHE A 33 49.94 45.95 -27.25
N SER A 34 50.23 47.13 -26.69
CA SER A 34 49.79 47.51 -25.35
C SER A 34 48.26 47.51 -25.23
N ALA A 35 47.55 48.06 -26.22
CA ALA A 35 46.08 48.08 -26.25
C ALA A 35 45.50 46.66 -26.36
N GLN A 36 46.12 45.78 -27.17
CA GLN A 36 45.71 44.37 -27.26
C GLN A 36 45.93 43.61 -25.95
N GLN A 37 47.03 43.86 -25.23
CA GLN A 37 47.27 43.24 -23.92
C GLN A 37 46.28 43.75 -22.87
N ILE A 38 46.03 45.07 -22.82
CA ILE A 38 45.03 45.66 -21.93
C ILE A 38 43.65 45.06 -22.23
N TRP A 39 43.27 44.97 -23.51
CA TRP A 39 42.00 44.38 -23.91
C TRP A 39 41.89 42.89 -23.55
N ARG A 40 42.98 42.13 -23.71
CA ARG A 40 43.05 40.73 -23.28
C ARG A 40 42.82 40.59 -21.78
N VAL A 41 43.53 41.39 -20.97
CA VAL A 41 43.38 41.39 -19.51
C VAL A 41 41.95 41.75 -19.11
N ILE A 42 41.33 42.76 -19.73
CA ILE A 42 39.93 43.12 -19.47
C ILE A 42 38.99 41.96 -19.82
N LYS A 43 39.22 41.29 -20.95
CA LYS A 43 38.36 40.19 -21.44
C LYS A 43 38.51 38.91 -20.61
N GLU A 44 39.70 38.63 -20.09
CA GLU A 44 40.00 37.42 -19.31
C GLU A 44 39.77 37.62 -17.80
N ASN A 45 39.48 38.84 -17.36
CA ASN A 45 39.22 39.13 -15.95
C ASN A 45 37.86 38.57 -15.52
N LYS A 46 37.91 37.48 -14.74
CA LYS A 46 36.72 36.81 -14.18
C LYS A 46 35.92 37.70 -13.22
N ASP A 47 36.56 38.69 -12.59
CA ASP A 47 35.90 39.61 -11.65
C ASP A 47 35.04 40.66 -12.39
N LEU A 48 35.24 40.83 -13.71
CA LEU A 48 34.43 41.71 -14.57
C LEU A 48 33.25 40.98 -15.24
N ASP A 49 33.00 39.69 -14.93
CA ASP A 49 31.87 38.92 -15.44
C ASP A 49 30.55 39.32 -14.73
N LEU A 50 30.09 40.53 -15.05
CA LEU A 50 28.87 41.13 -14.49
C LEU A 50 27.60 40.29 -14.75
N PRO A 51 27.42 39.62 -15.90
CA PRO A 51 26.35 38.62 -16.07
C PRO A 51 26.41 37.49 -15.05
N ALA A 52 27.60 36.93 -14.78
CA ALA A 52 27.78 35.89 -13.76
C ALA A 52 27.44 36.39 -12.35
N HIS A 53 27.82 37.63 -12.01
CA HIS A 53 27.46 38.23 -10.70
C HIS A 53 25.94 38.41 -10.55
N LYS A 54 25.22 38.82 -11.59
CA LYS A 54 23.74 38.93 -11.55
C LYS A 54 23.08 37.56 -11.33
N VAL A 55 23.55 36.53 -12.03
CA VAL A 55 23.07 35.15 -11.88
C VAL A 55 23.38 34.62 -10.48
N MET A 56 24.56 34.93 -9.93
CA MET A 56 24.95 34.56 -8.56
C MET A 56 24.00 35.18 -7.52
N VAL A 57 23.76 36.50 -7.59
CA VAL A 57 22.85 37.19 -6.66
C VAL A 57 21.43 36.64 -6.80
N ALA A 58 20.94 36.45 -8.03
CA ALA A 58 19.64 35.83 -8.27
C ALA A 58 19.56 34.42 -7.67
N THR A 59 20.64 33.62 -7.75
CA THR A 59 20.67 32.25 -7.22
C THR A 59 20.49 32.24 -5.71
N VAL A 60 21.23 33.09 -5.01
CA VAL A 60 21.12 33.20 -3.54
C VAL A 60 19.74 33.71 -3.15
N ARG A 61 19.25 34.77 -3.80
CA ARG A 61 17.94 35.36 -3.45
C ARG A 61 16.76 34.45 -3.75
N CYS A 62 16.71 33.82 -4.93
CA CYS A 62 15.66 32.86 -5.24
C CYS A 62 15.69 31.65 -4.29
N GLU A 63 16.87 31.22 -3.82
CA GLU A 63 16.97 30.14 -2.85
C GLU A 63 16.49 30.54 -1.45
N GLU A 64 16.83 31.74 -0.98
CA GLU A 64 16.31 32.28 0.28
C GLU A 64 14.79 32.35 0.26
N ILE A 65 14.21 32.96 -0.79
CA ILE A 65 12.76 33.08 -0.96
C ILE A 65 12.11 31.69 -1.01
N ALA A 66 12.68 30.73 -1.76
CA ALA A 66 12.16 29.37 -1.81
C ALA A 66 12.14 28.70 -0.42
N ASN A 67 13.22 28.81 0.34
CA ASN A 67 13.30 28.23 1.68
C ASN A 67 12.34 28.93 2.66
N GLU A 68 12.13 30.23 2.53
CA GLU A 68 11.14 30.98 3.31
C GLU A 68 9.72 30.49 3.02
N LYS A 69 9.33 30.32 1.74
CA LYS A 69 8.01 29.78 1.38
C LYS A 69 7.80 28.38 1.94
N LEU A 70 8.83 27.53 1.89
CA LEU A 70 8.76 26.19 2.48
C LEU A 70 8.60 26.23 4.01
N HIS A 71 9.31 27.15 4.68
CA HIS A 71 9.15 27.36 6.12
C HIS A 71 7.73 27.84 6.46
N HIS A 72 7.19 28.80 5.71
CA HIS A 72 5.82 29.26 5.90
C HIS A 72 4.78 28.16 5.64
N LEU A 73 4.98 27.30 4.64
CA LEU A 73 4.16 26.12 4.43
C LEU A 73 4.13 25.21 5.67
N SER A 74 5.29 24.98 6.30
CA SER A 74 5.37 24.11 7.49
C SER A 74 4.63 24.66 8.72
N SER A 75 4.43 25.98 8.78
CA SER A 75 3.70 26.66 9.86
C SER A 75 2.32 27.15 9.42
N ASN A 76 1.84 26.73 8.24
CA ASN A 76 0.55 27.14 7.71
C ASN A 76 -0.59 26.47 8.49
N GLU A 77 -1.54 27.28 9.00
CA GLU A 77 -2.65 26.78 9.82
C GLU A 77 -3.55 25.79 9.06
N ASP A 78 -3.84 26.06 7.78
CA ASP A 78 -4.69 25.18 6.96
C ASP A 78 -4.02 23.83 6.67
N TRP A 79 -2.69 23.84 6.46
CA TRP A 79 -1.89 22.64 6.31
C TRP A 79 -1.88 21.82 7.60
N LEU A 80 -1.59 22.45 8.74
CA LEU A 80 -1.55 21.78 10.04
C LEU A 80 -2.90 21.15 10.39
N ALA A 81 -4.00 21.88 10.15
CA ALA A 81 -5.35 21.35 10.33
C ALA A 81 -5.67 20.20 9.37
N LEU A 82 -5.16 20.24 8.12
CA LEU A 82 -5.32 19.15 7.16
C LEU A 82 -4.52 17.90 7.58
N GLU A 83 -3.29 18.09 8.06
CA GLU A 83 -2.41 17.04 8.55
C GLU A 83 -3.02 16.34 9.78
N GLU A 84 -3.49 17.10 10.76
CA GLU A 84 -4.18 16.57 11.95
C GLU A 84 -5.46 15.82 11.59
N ALA A 85 -6.26 16.35 10.66
CA ALA A 85 -7.47 15.67 10.21
C ALA A 85 -7.16 14.31 9.57
N VAL A 86 -6.04 14.19 8.83
CA VAL A 86 -5.60 12.91 8.27
C VAL A 86 -5.12 11.95 9.34
N GLN A 87 -4.53 12.42 10.43
CA GLN A 87 -4.17 11.54 11.55
C GLN A 87 -5.40 10.89 12.20
N CYS A 88 -6.55 11.60 12.19
CA CYS A 88 -7.80 11.08 12.74
C CYS A 88 -8.52 10.10 11.80
N GLY A 89 -8.29 10.17 10.48
CA GLY A 89 -8.96 9.29 9.53
C GLY A 89 -8.97 9.77 8.08
N PRO A 90 -9.80 9.15 7.21
CA PRO A 90 -9.88 9.52 5.81
C PRO A 90 -10.54 10.90 5.62
N VAL A 91 -9.81 11.83 5.00
CA VAL A 91 -10.28 13.20 4.75
C VAL A 91 -10.78 13.34 3.32
N SER A 92 -12.03 13.78 3.17
CA SER A 92 -12.61 14.09 1.86
C SER A 92 -11.98 15.37 1.29
N GLY A 93 -11.65 15.35 -0.01
CA GLY A 93 -11.11 16.52 -0.69
C GLY A 93 -9.70 16.95 -0.25
N PHE A 94 -8.92 16.08 0.42
CA PHE A 94 -7.54 16.39 0.82
C PHE A 94 -6.72 16.87 -0.38
N GLY A 95 -6.79 16.20 -1.53
CA GLY A 95 -6.05 16.59 -2.73
C GLY A 95 -6.37 18.01 -3.18
N ARG A 96 -7.65 18.42 -3.13
CA ARG A 96 -8.07 19.79 -3.45
C ARG A 96 -7.49 20.81 -2.48
N ARG A 97 -7.62 20.54 -1.17
CA ARG A 97 -7.15 21.44 -0.11
C ARG A 97 -5.63 21.59 -0.17
N LEU A 98 -4.92 20.47 -0.29
CA LEU A 98 -3.46 20.45 -0.43
C LEU A 98 -3.00 21.21 -1.67
N SER A 99 -3.60 20.97 -2.84
CA SER A 99 -3.26 21.69 -4.07
C SER A 99 -3.47 23.21 -3.92
N SER A 100 -4.56 23.64 -3.26
CA SER A 100 -4.81 25.07 -3.01
C SER A 100 -3.76 25.71 -2.10
N ILE A 101 -3.31 25.00 -1.07
CA ILE A 101 -2.26 25.47 -0.15
C ILE A 101 -0.93 25.60 -0.90
N LEU A 102 -0.54 24.56 -1.65
CA LEU A 102 0.71 24.57 -2.42
C LEU A 102 0.73 25.64 -3.50
N GLU A 103 -0.37 25.82 -4.25
CA GLU A 103 -0.48 26.84 -5.30
C GLU A 103 -0.32 28.26 -4.75
N THR A 104 -0.78 28.50 -3.51
CA THR A 104 -0.61 29.79 -2.84
C THR A 104 0.88 30.12 -2.67
N TYR A 105 1.64 29.21 -2.08
CA TYR A 105 3.08 29.42 -1.85
C TYR A 105 3.90 29.46 -3.15
N PHE A 106 3.51 28.66 -4.14
CA PHE A 106 4.15 28.69 -5.45
C PHE A 106 3.86 29.99 -6.20
N SER A 107 2.64 30.52 -6.11
CA SER A 107 2.28 31.82 -6.71
C SER A 107 3.02 32.97 -6.04
N GLU A 108 3.13 32.96 -4.71
CA GLU A 108 3.90 33.96 -3.98
C GLU A 108 5.39 33.97 -4.39
N TYR A 109 5.99 32.78 -4.53
CA TYR A 109 7.37 32.65 -5.02
C TYR A 109 7.53 33.26 -6.42
N ASP A 110 6.59 33.02 -7.34
CA ASP A 110 6.66 33.57 -8.71
C ASP A 110 6.57 35.10 -8.74
N ILE A 111 5.70 35.66 -7.90
CA ILE A 111 5.54 37.12 -7.77
C ILE A 111 6.83 37.73 -7.23
N GLU A 112 7.38 37.16 -6.17
CA GLU A 112 8.56 37.69 -5.48
C GLU A 112 9.84 37.53 -6.31
N THR A 113 9.92 36.48 -7.12
CA THR A 113 11.09 36.22 -7.98
C THR A 113 10.96 36.75 -9.41
N PHE A 114 9.88 37.47 -9.73
CA PHE A 114 9.54 37.90 -11.08
C PHE A 114 10.69 38.66 -11.79
N TYR A 115 11.47 39.46 -11.07
CA TYR A 115 12.52 40.31 -11.63
C TYR A 115 13.89 39.63 -11.75
N PHE A 116 14.05 38.41 -11.24
CA PHE A 116 15.32 37.67 -11.31
C PHE A 116 15.49 36.92 -12.63
N ASP A 117 16.72 36.42 -12.84
CA ASP A 117 17.04 35.61 -14.01
C ASP A 117 16.05 34.43 -14.17
N HIS A 118 15.51 34.29 -15.37
CA HIS A 118 14.49 33.30 -15.69
C HIS A 118 14.96 31.86 -15.50
N GLY A 119 16.21 31.55 -15.83
CA GLY A 119 16.79 30.22 -15.66
C GLY A 119 16.94 29.86 -14.19
N VAL A 120 17.47 30.81 -13.41
CA VAL A 120 17.64 30.66 -11.96
C VAL A 120 16.31 30.47 -11.24
N ARG A 121 15.35 31.38 -11.44
CA ARG A 121 14.09 31.34 -10.71
C ARG A 121 13.30 30.06 -11.01
N ASN A 122 13.32 29.58 -12.25
CA ASN A 122 12.62 28.35 -12.63
C ASN A 122 13.32 27.10 -12.07
N ALA A 123 14.66 27.08 -12.01
CA ALA A 123 15.39 25.99 -11.39
C ALA A 123 15.10 25.92 -9.88
N LYS A 124 15.11 27.06 -9.19
CA LYS A 124 14.78 27.15 -7.77
C LYS A 124 13.30 26.89 -7.48
N ARG A 125 12.39 27.27 -8.39
CA ARG A 125 10.96 26.89 -8.32
C ARG A 125 10.77 25.38 -8.31
N LYS A 126 11.40 24.65 -9.24
CA LYS A 126 11.32 23.19 -9.28
C LYS A 126 11.88 22.54 -8.00
N GLN A 127 12.95 23.12 -7.45
CA GLN A 127 13.50 22.66 -6.17
C GLN A 127 12.52 22.88 -5.01
N LEU A 128 11.82 24.03 -4.97
CA LEU A 128 10.76 24.31 -4.01
C LEU A 128 9.61 23.31 -4.16
N GLU A 129 9.12 23.11 -5.39
CA GLU A 129 8.06 22.13 -5.69
C GLU A 129 8.45 20.74 -5.16
N SER A 130 9.64 20.23 -5.48
CA SER A 130 10.11 18.93 -4.99
C SER A 130 10.13 18.84 -3.46
N LYS A 131 10.73 19.83 -2.78
CA LYS A 131 10.83 19.83 -1.31
C LYS A 131 9.48 19.91 -0.63
N ALA A 132 8.56 20.72 -1.17
CA ALA A 132 7.21 20.83 -0.65
C ALA A 132 6.45 19.51 -0.79
N LEU A 133 6.61 18.80 -1.91
CA LEU A 133 6.00 17.49 -2.12
C LEU A 133 6.57 16.43 -1.18
N ASP A 134 7.89 16.40 -1.00
CA ASP A 134 8.53 15.49 -0.05
C ASP A 134 8.04 15.74 1.39
N PHE A 135 7.82 17.01 1.75
CA PHE A 135 7.32 17.41 3.06
C PHE A 135 5.88 16.93 3.31
N VAL A 136 4.97 17.04 2.34
CA VAL A 136 3.55 16.68 2.51
C VAL A 136 3.25 15.20 2.24
N HIS A 137 4.17 14.48 1.60
CA HIS A 137 4.01 13.08 1.20
C HIS A 137 3.70 12.11 2.37
N PRO A 138 4.27 12.24 3.58
CA PRO A 138 3.89 11.40 4.71
C PRO A 138 2.39 11.46 5.05
N ALA A 139 1.77 12.65 4.98
CA ALA A 139 0.33 12.79 5.21
C ALA A 139 -0.48 12.08 4.10
N TYR A 140 -0.05 12.19 2.84
CA TYR A 140 -0.68 11.44 1.74
C TYR A 140 -0.60 9.91 1.96
N LEU A 141 0.56 9.38 2.38
CA LEU A 141 0.70 7.97 2.70
C LEU A 141 -0.21 7.54 3.86
N ASN A 142 -0.37 8.39 4.87
CA ASN A 142 -1.26 8.13 6.00
C ASN A 142 -2.72 8.04 5.53
N LEU A 143 -3.16 8.97 4.67
CA LEU A 143 -4.49 8.93 4.05
C LEU A 143 -4.72 7.63 3.26
N LEU A 144 -3.76 7.21 2.44
CA LEU A 144 -3.84 5.91 1.74
C LEU A 144 -3.91 4.73 2.72
N GLY A 145 -3.21 4.83 3.85
CA GLY A 145 -3.28 3.88 4.95
C GLY A 145 -4.69 3.73 5.51
N HIS A 146 -5.40 4.84 5.73
CA HIS A 146 -6.79 4.84 6.17
C HIS A 146 -7.75 4.23 5.15
N PHE A 147 -7.58 4.56 3.86
CA PHE A 147 -8.41 3.93 2.82
C PHE A 147 -8.19 2.43 2.73
N ARG A 148 -6.94 1.97 2.80
CA ARG A 148 -6.63 0.53 2.85
C ARG A 148 -7.27 -0.14 4.06
N PHE A 149 -7.14 0.46 5.25
CA PHE A 149 -7.75 -0.09 6.46
C PHE A 149 -9.26 -0.21 6.33
N LYS A 150 -9.93 0.87 5.92
CA LYS A 150 -11.38 0.88 5.72
C LYS A 150 -11.82 -0.17 4.69
N ALA A 151 -11.19 -0.20 3.53
CA ALA A 151 -11.52 -1.16 2.48
C ALA A 151 -11.37 -2.62 2.96
N LEU A 152 -10.34 -2.91 3.77
CA LEU A 152 -10.16 -4.23 4.36
C LEU A 152 -11.24 -4.59 5.39
N GLU A 153 -11.64 -3.66 6.26
CA GLU A 153 -12.74 -3.91 7.20
C GLU A 153 -14.10 -4.08 6.49
N ASP A 154 -14.34 -3.28 5.45
CA ASP A 154 -15.53 -3.42 4.60
C ASP A 154 -15.51 -4.75 3.82
N PHE A 155 -14.33 -5.25 3.43
CA PHE A 155 -14.18 -6.60 2.85
C PHE A 155 -14.56 -7.69 3.86
N LYS A 156 -14.01 -7.65 5.08
CA LYS A 156 -14.28 -8.65 6.12
C LYS A 156 -15.78 -8.75 6.44
N SER A 157 -16.41 -7.60 6.67
CA SER A 157 -17.84 -7.54 7.00
C SER A 157 -18.74 -8.04 5.85
N ARG A 158 -18.41 -7.68 4.60
CA ARG A 158 -19.14 -8.20 3.42
C ARG A 158 -18.98 -9.69 3.22
N LEU A 159 -17.76 -10.20 3.38
CA LEU A 159 -17.48 -11.62 3.28
C LEU A 159 -18.30 -12.39 4.32
N GLU A 160 -18.28 -11.96 5.58
CA GLU A 160 -19.08 -12.57 6.65
C GLU A 160 -20.59 -12.56 6.33
N GLN A 161 -21.12 -11.44 5.83
CA GLN A 161 -22.54 -11.33 5.46
C GLN A 161 -22.93 -12.26 4.32
N MET A 162 -22.11 -12.40 3.28
CA MET A 162 -22.40 -13.29 2.15
C MET A 162 -22.31 -14.76 2.54
N LEU A 163 -21.33 -15.12 3.38
CA LEU A 163 -21.23 -16.48 3.92
C LEU A 163 -22.45 -16.83 4.80
N ASN A 164 -22.93 -15.88 5.61
CA ASN A 164 -24.14 -16.08 6.42
C ASN A 164 -25.42 -16.22 5.58
N LYS A 165 -25.44 -15.71 4.35
CA LYS A 165 -26.56 -15.88 3.40
C LYS A 165 -26.51 -17.22 2.65
N GLY A 166 -25.45 -18.03 2.85
CA GLY A 166 -25.27 -19.30 2.17
C GLY A 166 -24.80 -19.17 0.72
N GLU A 167 -24.20 -18.03 0.35
CA GLU A 167 -23.54 -17.90 -0.94
C GLU A 167 -22.28 -18.79 -1.01
N GLY A 168 -21.92 -19.23 -2.23
CA GLY A 168 -20.75 -20.09 -2.44
C GLY A 168 -19.44 -19.37 -2.07
N PHE A 169 -18.57 -20.06 -1.33
CA PHE A 169 -17.37 -19.47 -0.73
C PHE A 169 -16.47 -18.72 -1.71
N ALA A 170 -16.09 -19.38 -2.81
CA ALA A 170 -15.24 -18.77 -3.85
C ALA A 170 -15.90 -17.54 -4.50
N ALA A 171 -17.20 -17.61 -4.81
CA ALA A 171 -17.95 -16.51 -5.39
C ALA A 171 -18.04 -15.30 -4.44
N SER A 172 -18.26 -15.54 -3.14
CA SER A 172 -18.30 -14.50 -2.12
C SER A 172 -16.93 -13.81 -1.95
N ILE A 173 -15.82 -14.55 -1.99
CA ILE A 173 -14.48 -13.95 -1.96
C ILE A 173 -14.22 -13.10 -3.21
N CYS A 174 -14.51 -13.62 -4.40
CA CYS A 174 -14.30 -12.90 -5.65
C CYS A 174 -15.08 -11.58 -5.66
N THR A 175 -16.38 -11.64 -5.36
CA THR A 175 -17.26 -10.46 -5.33
C THR A 175 -16.84 -9.43 -4.27
N SER A 176 -16.47 -9.91 -3.07
CA SER A 176 -15.97 -9.03 -2.00
C SER A 176 -14.66 -8.36 -2.39
N THR A 177 -13.76 -9.11 -3.03
CA THR A 177 -12.44 -8.63 -3.45
C THR A 177 -12.59 -7.56 -4.53
N GLU A 178 -13.38 -7.84 -5.57
CA GLU A 178 -13.65 -6.87 -6.64
C GLU A 178 -14.24 -5.56 -6.10
N SER A 179 -15.24 -5.67 -5.21
CA SER A 179 -15.88 -4.50 -4.58
C SER A 179 -14.88 -3.70 -3.73
N CYS A 180 -14.07 -4.38 -2.92
CA CYS A 180 -13.05 -3.74 -2.09
C CYS A 180 -11.98 -3.03 -2.93
N MET A 181 -11.51 -3.67 -4.00
CA MET A 181 -10.52 -3.07 -4.90
C MET A 181 -11.09 -1.85 -5.63
N LEU A 182 -12.37 -1.92 -6.05
CA LEU A 182 -13.05 -0.80 -6.68
C LEU A 182 -13.22 0.39 -5.74
N GLU A 183 -13.60 0.17 -4.48
CA GLU A 183 -13.74 1.22 -3.48
C GLU A 183 -12.40 1.88 -3.14
N PHE A 184 -11.34 1.08 -3.02
CA PHE A 184 -9.99 1.61 -2.85
C PHE A 184 -9.58 2.48 -4.05
N ASP A 185 -9.82 2.01 -5.27
CA ASP A 185 -9.51 2.75 -6.49
C ASP A 185 -10.33 4.04 -6.61
N GLN A 186 -11.61 4.03 -6.25
CA GLN A 186 -12.47 5.22 -6.23
C GLN A 186 -12.00 6.22 -5.17
N GLY A 187 -11.65 5.76 -3.96
CA GLY A 187 -11.09 6.59 -2.89
C GLY A 187 -9.77 7.25 -3.32
N CYS A 188 -8.95 6.53 -4.07
CA CYS A 188 -7.70 7.04 -4.63
C CYS A 188 -7.92 7.98 -5.82
N ALA A 189 -8.81 7.65 -6.76
CA ALA A 189 -9.00 8.39 -8.01
C ALA A 189 -9.56 9.80 -7.80
N VAL A 190 -10.51 9.97 -6.86
CA VAL A 190 -11.04 11.30 -6.46
C VAL A 190 -9.92 12.20 -5.92
N HIS A 191 -8.86 11.59 -5.40
CA HIS A 191 -7.75 12.25 -4.75
C HIS A 191 -6.57 12.53 -5.70
N PHE A 192 -6.25 11.54 -6.54
CA PHE A 192 -5.16 11.56 -7.51
C PHE A 192 -5.45 12.56 -8.65
N PHE A 193 -6.68 12.60 -9.17
CA PHE A 193 -7.04 13.48 -10.29
C PHE A 193 -6.92 14.98 -9.96
N LEU A 194 -7.00 15.36 -8.69
CA LEU A 194 -6.89 16.76 -8.23
C LEU A 194 -5.46 17.18 -7.87
N ILE A 195 -4.62 16.22 -7.50
CA ILE A 195 -3.18 16.44 -7.28
C ILE A 195 -2.46 16.48 -8.62
N ASP A 196 -2.79 15.60 -9.56
CA ASP A 196 -2.21 15.56 -10.91
C ASP A 196 -2.45 16.85 -11.72
N ALA A 197 -3.62 17.47 -11.55
CA ALA A 197 -3.96 18.70 -12.27
C ALA A 197 -3.10 19.90 -11.80
N ALA A 198 -2.76 19.98 -10.51
CA ALA A 198 -1.97 21.06 -9.93
C ALA A 198 -0.46 20.73 -9.88
N ILE A 199 -0.10 19.45 -9.78
CA ILE A 199 1.26 18.97 -9.49
C ILE A 199 1.55 17.77 -10.42
N LYS A 200 1.69 18.06 -11.72
CA LYS A 200 2.06 17.07 -12.75
C LYS A 200 3.39 16.32 -12.49
N GLN A 201 4.16 16.71 -11.49
CA GLN A 201 5.50 16.16 -11.17
C GLN A 201 5.50 15.18 -9.99
N ALA A 202 4.46 15.18 -9.14
CA ALA A 202 4.34 14.26 -8.03
C ALA A 202 3.88 12.90 -8.56
N ASN A 203 4.82 12.07 -9.03
CA ASN A 203 4.57 10.69 -9.43
C ASN A 203 4.23 9.81 -8.19
N TRP A 204 3.21 10.20 -7.43
CA TRP A 204 2.79 9.55 -6.19
C TRP A 204 2.05 8.26 -6.52
N ASP A 205 2.77 7.15 -6.38
CA ASP A 205 2.28 5.84 -6.78
C ASP A 205 1.58 5.11 -5.62
N ALA A 206 0.26 4.93 -5.75
CA ALA A 206 -0.55 4.16 -4.82
C ALA A 206 -0.41 2.63 -5.01
N SER A 207 0.31 2.15 -6.03
CA SER A 207 0.43 0.73 -6.38
C SER A 207 0.94 -0.11 -5.21
N LYS A 208 1.90 0.40 -4.43
CA LYS A 208 2.47 -0.31 -3.28
C LYS A 208 1.44 -0.54 -2.18
N VAL A 209 0.58 0.45 -1.93
CA VAL A 209 -0.50 0.34 -0.93
C VAL A 209 -1.59 -0.59 -1.45
N LYS A 210 -1.94 -0.48 -2.73
CA LYS A 210 -2.89 -1.36 -3.41
C LYS A 210 -2.44 -2.83 -3.38
N GLU A 211 -1.17 -3.09 -3.65
CA GLU A 211 -0.61 -4.44 -3.61
C GLU A 211 -0.55 -4.98 -2.18
N LYS A 212 -0.32 -4.11 -1.19
CA LYS A 212 -0.45 -4.49 0.22
C LYS A 212 -1.89 -4.88 0.58
N LEU A 213 -2.87 -4.10 0.13
CA LEU A 213 -4.30 -4.43 0.32
C LEU A 213 -4.65 -5.80 -0.28
N ARG A 214 -4.21 -6.09 -1.52
CA ARG A 214 -4.42 -7.40 -2.15
C ARG A 214 -3.85 -8.55 -1.32
N ARG A 215 -2.63 -8.40 -0.82
CA ARG A 215 -2.00 -9.42 0.04
C ARG A 215 -2.77 -9.61 1.35
N ASP A 216 -3.26 -8.55 1.97
CA ASP A 216 -4.04 -8.64 3.21
C ASP A 216 -5.40 -9.30 2.98
N ILE A 217 -6.07 -8.99 1.86
CA ILE A 217 -7.33 -9.64 1.43
C ILE A 217 -7.09 -11.15 1.26
N ASN A 218 -6.07 -11.54 0.49
CA ASN A 218 -5.76 -12.93 0.23
C ASN A 218 -5.41 -13.68 1.52
N ALA A 219 -4.62 -13.08 2.40
CA ALA A 219 -4.27 -13.68 3.69
C ALA A 219 -5.51 -13.89 4.57
N HIS A 220 -6.43 -12.91 4.60
CA HIS A 220 -7.68 -13.07 5.35
C HIS A 220 -8.59 -14.13 4.72
N ALA A 221 -8.72 -14.14 3.39
CA ALA A 221 -9.51 -15.12 2.66
C ALA A 221 -9.05 -16.56 2.95
N LEU A 222 -7.73 -16.81 2.91
CA LEU A 222 -7.14 -18.10 3.29
C LEU A 222 -7.42 -18.46 4.75
N SER A 223 -7.27 -17.50 5.67
CA SER A 223 -7.57 -17.74 7.09
C SER A 223 -9.05 -18.10 7.32
N VAL A 224 -9.99 -17.46 6.62
CA VAL A 224 -11.41 -17.78 6.71
C VAL A 224 -11.72 -19.13 6.06
N GLN A 225 -11.05 -19.46 4.96
CA GLN A 225 -11.14 -20.76 4.29
C GLN A 225 -10.75 -21.89 5.24
N ASP A 226 -9.56 -21.80 5.84
CA ASP A 226 -9.04 -22.81 6.76
C ASP A 226 -9.96 -22.99 7.98
N ALA A 227 -10.45 -21.88 8.55
CA ALA A 227 -11.36 -21.91 9.68
C ALA A 227 -12.69 -22.60 9.33
N LYS A 228 -13.27 -22.27 8.16
CA LYS A 228 -14.55 -22.85 7.71
C LYS A 228 -14.43 -24.33 7.35
N LEU A 229 -13.34 -24.72 6.70
CA LEU A 229 -13.06 -26.11 6.40
C LEU A 229 -12.88 -26.93 7.68
N SER A 230 -12.17 -26.39 8.67
CA SER A 230 -12.03 -27.04 9.98
C SER A 230 -13.37 -27.16 10.71
N GLU A 231 -14.21 -26.13 10.66
CA GLU A 231 -15.57 -26.15 11.24
C GLU A 231 -16.43 -27.25 10.60
N PHE A 232 -16.43 -27.34 9.26
CA PHE A 232 -17.14 -28.41 8.56
C PHE A 232 -16.59 -29.79 8.91
N MET A 233 -15.26 -29.97 8.92
CA MET A 233 -14.65 -31.25 9.25
C MET A 233 -15.12 -31.77 10.61
N VAL A 234 -15.06 -30.92 11.65
CA VAL A 234 -15.52 -31.28 13.00
C VAL A 234 -17.03 -31.58 13.03
N SER A 235 -17.84 -30.83 12.30
CA SER A 235 -19.29 -31.05 12.23
C SER A 235 -19.61 -32.42 11.62
N TYR A 236 -18.99 -32.76 10.49
CA TYR A 236 -19.20 -34.04 9.81
C TYR A 236 -18.63 -35.22 10.59
N GLU A 237 -17.45 -35.07 11.23
CA GLU A 237 -16.92 -36.08 12.16
C GLU A 237 -17.87 -36.34 13.32
N LYS A 238 -18.47 -35.29 13.89
CA LYS A 238 -19.46 -35.44 14.98
C LYS A 238 -20.70 -36.19 14.51
N GLN A 239 -21.27 -35.81 13.35
CA GLN A 239 -22.44 -36.49 12.77
C GLN A 239 -22.13 -37.96 12.46
N LEU A 240 -21.02 -38.22 11.78
CA LEU A 240 -20.58 -39.58 11.44
C LEU A 240 -20.33 -40.42 12.70
N GLY A 241 -19.73 -39.82 13.73
CA GLY A 241 -19.54 -40.45 15.03
C GLY A 241 -20.85 -40.86 15.69
N GLN A 242 -21.89 -40.03 15.62
CA GLN A 242 -23.23 -40.34 16.14
C GLN A 242 -23.91 -41.44 15.33
N SER A 243 -23.91 -41.35 13.99
CA SER A 243 -24.51 -42.34 13.09
C SER A 243 -23.86 -43.72 13.18
N LEU A 244 -22.58 -43.80 13.57
CA LEU A 244 -21.86 -45.06 13.74
C LEU A 244 -21.95 -45.61 15.17
N SER A 245 -21.86 -44.76 16.19
CA SER A 245 -21.68 -45.21 17.58
C SER A 245 -22.84 -46.06 18.11
N GLU A 246 -24.07 -45.56 18.03
CA GLU A 246 -25.24 -46.27 18.57
C GLU A 246 -25.56 -47.55 17.78
N PRO A 247 -25.57 -47.55 16.44
CA PRO A 247 -25.88 -48.77 15.71
C PRO A 247 -24.79 -49.84 15.87
N VAL A 248 -23.51 -49.46 15.97
CA VAL A 248 -22.42 -50.42 16.23
C VAL A 248 -22.58 -51.06 17.61
N GLU A 249 -22.90 -50.28 18.65
CA GLU A 249 -23.15 -50.80 20.00
C GLU A 249 -24.34 -51.78 20.00
N SER A 250 -25.45 -51.45 19.33
CA SER A 250 -26.61 -52.33 19.20
C SER A 250 -26.32 -53.64 18.45
N LEU A 251 -25.42 -53.61 17.47
CA LEU A 251 -24.98 -54.80 16.73
C LEU A 251 -24.11 -55.72 17.60
N PHE A 252 -23.37 -55.16 18.55
CA PHE A 252 -22.63 -55.93 19.55
C PHE A 252 -23.51 -56.48 20.67
N ASP A 253 -24.58 -55.79 21.06
CA ASP A 253 -25.59 -56.33 22.00
C ASP A 253 -26.25 -57.59 21.44
N ASN A 254 -26.61 -57.56 20.15
CA ASN A 254 -27.26 -58.68 19.45
C ASN A 254 -26.24 -59.53 18.66
N ALA A 255 -25.06 -59.78 19.24
CA ALA A 255 -23.98 -60.45 18.53
C ALA A 255 -24.37 -61.86 18.03
N GLY A 256 -24.23 -62.05 16.71
CA GLY A 256 -24.47 -63.29 15.97
C GLY A 256 -23.37 -63.56 14.94
N ARG A 257 -23.58 -64.56 14.06
CA ARG A 257 -22.57 -64.94 13.05
C ARG A 257 -22.24 -63.83 12.05
N ASP A 258 -23.20 -62.96 11.77
CA ASP A 258 -23.08 -61.93 10.72
C ASP A 258 -22.72 -60.54 11.25
N THR A 259 -22.47 -60.39 12.56
CA THR A 259 -22.24 -59.08 13.21
C THR A 259 -21.14 -58.27 12.54
N TRP A 260 -19.98 -58.86 12.27
CA TRP A 260 -18.88 -58.16 11.59
C TRP A 260 -19.20 -57.79 10.14
N ALA A 261 -20.00 -58.58 9.44
CA ALA A 261 -20.44 -58.26 8.09
C ALA A 261 -21.41 -57.07 8.11
N SER A 262 -22.34 -57.04 9.07
CA SER A 262 -23.27 -55.92 9.29
C SER A 262 -22.54 -54.63 9.67
N ILE A 263 -21.53 -54.70 10.56
CA ILE A 263 -20.71 -53.53 10.94
C ILE A 263 -19.95 -52.98 9.73
N ARG A 264 -19.32 -53.84 8.91
CA ARG A 264 -18.64 -53.38 7.69
C ARG A 264 -19.60 -52.70 6.71
N LYS A 265 -20.78 -53.28 6.50
CA LYS A 265 -21.81 -52.69 5.62
C LYS A 265 -22.29 -51.33 6.13
N LEU A 266 -22.52 -51.20 7.44
CA LEU A 266 -22.87 -49.94 8.07
C LEU A 266 -21.76 -48.91 7.92
N LEU A 267 -20.52 -49.27 8.26
CA LEU A 267 -19.35 -48.38 8.13
C LEU A 267 -19.21 -47.86 6.69
N THR A 268 -19.26 -48.74 5.70
CA THR A 268 -19.17 -48.35 4.29
C THR A 268 -20.29 -47.38 3.92
N ARG A 269 -21.54 -47.71 4.25
CA ARG A 269 -22.71 -46.89 3.90
C ARG A 269 -22.63 -45.48 4.52
N GLU A 270 -22.46 -45.39 5.84
CA GLU A 270 -22.47 -44.11 6.54
C GLU A 270 -21.25 -43.26 6.15
N THR A 271 -20.09 -43.89 5.92
CA THR A 271 -18.90 -43.18 5.44
C THR A 271 -19.09 -42.65 4.02
N GLU A 272 -19.67 -43.42 3.10
CA GLU A 272 -19.93 -42.98 1.73
C GLU A 272 -20.94 -41.82 1.68
N ILE A 273 -21.98 -41.85 2.52
CA ILE A 273 -22.94 -40.76 2.66
C ILE A 273 -22.21 -39.50 3.16
N ALA A 274 -21.49 -39.59 4.28
CA ALA A 274 -20.77 -38.45 4.86
C ALA A 274 -19.72 -37.87 3.89
N VAL A 275 -18.96 -38.72 3.20
CA VAL A 275 -17.97 -38.31 2.18
C VAL A 275 -18.64 -37.59 1.01
N SER A 276 -19.80 -38.07 0.55
CA SER A 276 -20.55 -37.44 -0.55
C SER A 276 -21.11 -36.08 -0.16
N GLU A 277 -21.73 -35.98 1.03
CA GLU A 277 -22.28 -34.73 1.55
C GLU A 277 -21.18 -33.71 1.85
N PHE A 278 -20.09 -34.14 2.48
CA PHE A 278 -18.93 -33.30 2.74
C PHE A 278 -18.29 -32.80 1.43
N SER A 279 -18.09 -33.69 0.45
CA SER A 279 -17.57 -33.32 -0.87
C SER A 279 -18.47 -32.31 -1.58
N ALA A 280 -19.79 -32.43 -1.46
CA ALA A 280 -20.72 -31.46 -2.02
C ALA A 280 -20.62 -30.10 -1.31
N ALA A 281 -20.49 -30.09 0.02
CA ALA A 281 -20.36 -28.86 0.81
C ALA A 281 -19.07 -28.08 0.51
N ILE A 282 -17.94 -28.78 0.38
CA ILE A 282 -16.64 -28.14 0.10
C ILE A 282 -16.43 -27.80 -1.38
N SER A 283 -17.30 -28.24 -2.29
CA SER A 283 -17.17 -27.97 -3.73
C SER A 283 -17.12 -26.46 -4.06
N SER A 284 -17.82 -25.64 -3.25
CA SER A 284 -17.86 -24.18 -3.41
C SER A 284 -16.56 -23.46 -3.03
N PHE A 285 -15.57 -24.17 -2.46
CA PHE A 285 -14.30 -23.61 -2.01
C PHE A 285 -13.20 -23.69 -3.07
N GLU A 286 -13.44 -24.35 -4.21
CA GLU A 286 -12.50 -24.47 -5.33
C GLU A 286 -11.08 -24.92 -4.90
N LEU A 287 -11.02 -25.88 -3.98
CA LEU A 287 -9.78 -26.41 -3.44
C LEU A 287 -9.03 -27.25 -4.47
N ASP A 288 -7.71 -27.39 -4.28
CA ASP A 288 -6.92 -28.31 -5.07
C ASP A 288 -7.30 -29.77 -4.76
N GLN A 289 -7.16 -30.62 -5.78
CA GLN A 289 -7.54 -32.02 -5.72
C GLN A 289 -6.84 -32.78 -4.57
N SER A 290 -5.59 -32.44 -4.26
CA SER A 290 -4.81 -33.14 -3.23
C SER A 290 -5.29 -32.82 -1.82
N THR A 291 -5.69 -31.57 -1.57
CA THR A 291 -6.30 -31.15 -0.30
C THR A 291 -7.66 -31.80 -0.12
N VAL A 292 -8.49 -31.81 -1.17
CA VAL A 292 -9.81 -32.49 -1.13
C VAL A 292 -9.63 -33.98 -0.80
N GLU A 293 -8.74 -34.67 -1.51
CA GLU A 293 -8.48 -36.10 -1.27
C GLU A 293 -7.99 -36.37 0.15
N LYS A 294 -7.11 -35.53 0.69
CA LYS A 294 -6.63 -35.64 2.06
C LYS A 294 -7.77 -35.50 3.08
N MET A 295 -8.62 -34.47 2.95
CA MET A 295 -9.74 -34.26 3.87
C MET A 295 -10.75 -35.42 3.80
N LEU A 296 -11.06 -35.93 2.61
CA LEU A 296 -11.94 -37.09 2.46
C LEU A 296 -11.32 -38.36 3.07
N GLN A 297 -10.00 -38.50 3.01
CA GLN A 297 -9.29 -39.62 3.63
C GLN A 297 -9.30 -39.51 5.16
N ASP A 298 -9.05 -38.32 5.72
CA ASP A 298 -9.12 -38.05 7.15
C ASP A 298 -10.50 -38.41 7.72
N LEU A 299 -11.59 -38.06 7.01
CA LEU A 299 -12.95 -38.43 7.41
C LEU A 299 -13.20 -39.96 7.39
N LYS A 300 -12.66 -40.67 6.40
CA LYS A 300 -12.73 -42.14 6.32
C LYS A 300 -11.97 -42.80 7.46
N ASP A 301 -10.80 -42.28 7.80
CA ASP A 301 -9.98 -42.81 8.89
C ASP A 301 -10.61 -42.51 10.25
N TYR A 302 -11.24 -41.35 10.42
CA TYR A 302 -12.08 -41.05 11.58
C TYR A 302 -13.20 -42.08 11.75
N ALA A 303 -13.95 -42.38 10.67
CA ALA A 303 -15.02 -43.38 10.68
C ALA A 303 -14.52 -44.76 11.16
N ARG A 304 -13.37 -45.21 10.65
CA ARG A 304 -12.73 -46.46 11.07
C ARG A 304 -12.36 -46.43 12.54
N ASN A 305 -11.78 -45.33 13.02
CA ASN A 305 -11.37 -45.15 14.41
C ASN A 305 -12.57 -45.19 15.37
N VAL A 306 -13.73 -44.63 14.98
CA VAL A 306 -14.97 -44.71 15.77
C VAL A 306 -15.41 -46.16 15.97
N VAL A 307 -15.48 -46.94 14.88
CA VAL A 307 -15.86 -48.36 14.95
C VAL A 307 -14.86 -49.16 15.76
N GLU A 308 -13.56 -48.92 15.58
CA GLU A 308 -12.52 -49.59 16.34
C GLU A 308 -12.61 -49.28 17.84
N LYS A 309 -12.78 -48.01 18.20
CA LYS A 309 -12.98 -47.57 19.58
C LYS A 309 -14.19 -48.27 20.20
N LYS A 310 -15.31 -48.28 19.49
CA LYS A 310 -16.52 -48.97 19.95
C LYS A 310 -16.32 -50.47 20.11
N ALA A 311 -15.66 -51.13 19.16
CA ALA A 311 -15.33 -52.55 19.28
C ALA A 311 -14.45 -52.85 20.53
N ARG A 312 -13.48 -51.97 20.84
CA ARG A 312 -12.66 -52.11 22.07
C ARG A 312 -13.48 -51.89 23.35
N GLU A 313 -14.35 -50.88 23.37
CA GLU A 313 -15.27 -50.61 24.49
C GLU A 313 -16.15 -51.85 24.76
N GLU A 314 -16.74 -52.41 23.70
CA GLU A 314 -17.61 -53.58 23.78
C GLU A 314 -16.87 -54.86 24.15
N ALA A 315 -15.62 -55.03 23.71
CA ALA A 315 -14.75 -56.11 24.14
C ALA A 315 -14.47 -56.05 25.67
N GLY A 316 -14.36 -54.85 26.24
CA GLY A 316 -14.21 -54.65 27.68
C GLY A 316 -15.43 -55.11 28.49
N LYS A 317 -16.63 -55.10 27.89
CA LYS A 317 -17.90 -55.51 28.52
C LYS A 317 -18.18 -57.02 28.42
N VAL A 318 -17.28 -57.82 27.82
CA VAL A 318 -17.53 -59.24 27.51
C VAL A 318 -17.87 -60.07 28.73
N LEU A 319 -17.16 -59.92 29.86
CA LEU A 319 -17.43 -60.71 31.07
C LEU A 319 -18.84 -60.47 31.62
N ILE A 320 -19.31 -59.22 31.57
CA ILE A 320 -20.66 -58.84 32.01
C ILE A 320 -21.69 -59.51 31.10
N ARG A 321 -21.52 -59.39 29.78
CA ARG A 321 -22.41 -60.03 28.80
C ARG A 321 -22.44 -61.56 28.88
N MET A 322 -21.30 -62.19 29.18
CA MET A 322 -21.24 -63.64 29.39
C MET A 322 -22.07 -64.06 30.60
N LYS A 323 -21.98 -63.28 31.69
CA LYS A 323 -22.77 -63.51 32.90
C LYS A 323 -24.28 -63.32 32.63
N ASP A 324 -24.66 -62.24 31.97
CA ASP A 324 -26.07 -61.95 31.63
C ASP A 324 -26.67 -63.00 30.69
N ARG A 325 -25.89 -63.53 29.74
CA ARG A 325 -26.33 -64.66 28.89
C ARG A 325 -26.51 -65.93 29.71
N GLN A 326 -25.61 -66.22 30.63
CA GLN A 326 -25.68 -67.41 31.47
C GLN A 326 -26.88 -67.37 32.43
N GLU A 327 -27.16 -66.21 33.02
CA GLU A 327 -28.35 -66.00 33.85
C GLU A 327 -29.64 -66.15 33.03
N ASN A 328 -29.72 -65.55 31.83
CA ASN A 328 -30.88 -65.71 30.94
C ASN A 328 -31.09 -67.17 30.47
N LEU A 329 -30.01 -67.92 30.22
CA LEU A 329 -30.08 -69.35 29.91
C LEU A 329 -30.61 -70.17 31.09
N ASN A 330 -30.21 -69.84 32.32
CA ASN A 330 -30.69 -70.53 33.53
C ASN A 330 -32.19 -70.28 33.81
N PHE A 331 -32.75 -69.16 33.37
CA PHE A 331 -34.20 -68.90 33.46
C PHE A 331 -35.04 -69.63 32.40
N HIS A 332 -34.42 -70.19 31.35
CA HIS A 332 -35.10 -70.88 30.24
C HIS A 332 -34.93 -72.40 30.25
N ILE A 333 -34.37 -72.96 31.33
CA ILE A 333 -34.31 -74.41 31.56
C ILE A 333 -35.41 -74.74 32.59
N PRO A 334 -36.39 -75.60 32.26
CA PRO A 334 -37.54 -75.92 33.12
C PRO A 334 -37.16 -76.65 34.42
#